data_AF-A0A935XBB1-F1
#
_entry.id   AF-A0A935XBB1-F1
#
_cell.length_a   1.000
_cell.length_b   1.000
_cell.length_c   1.000
_cell.angle_alpha   90.00
_cell.angle_beta   90.00
_cell.angle_gamma   90.00
#
_symmetry.space_group_name_H-M   'P 1'
#
loop_
_entity.id
_entity.type
_entity.pdbx_description
1 polymer ?
#
loop_
_entity_poly.entity_id
_entity_poly.type
_entity_poly.pdbx_seq_one_letter_code
_entity_poly.pdbx_strand_id
1 'polypeptide(L)'
;MVASVIVSAALEAGIEPGFCREIVRTCRYRPPAGAGPSWPWPVRMRVLGGFTLDGDTVQRRGGGRSASRTLDLLKALVASGIDAVPCTELADAVWPDSDGAAALRAFEVTLTRLRKLLGRDDTIRVRDGRASLDATCCWVDSRAFETLAERAEGTCDNDPAADAAIGTALSLYRGHLLAGETESAVLLTARERLRARWLGLVRRRVRRAAEREAWREVSDACRDALTIEPTAEDLLRHRIASLDRLGERAEALAAYQSGTEQLRLRLGAAPAAETDALHQSILGG
;
A
#
# COMPACT_ATOMS: atom_id res chain seq x y z
N MET A 1 -18.06 -15.31 16.21
CA MET A 1 -16.66 -15.20 15.72
C MET A 1 -16.28 -16.36 14.81
N VAL A 2 -16.59 -17.62 15.15
CA VAL A 2 -16.24 -18.78 14.30
C VAL A 2 -16.86 -18.72 12.90
N ALA A 3 -18.15 -18.38 12.79
CA ALA A 3 -18.84 -18.30 11.50
C ALA A 3 -18.24 -17.26 10.54
N SER A 4 -17.82 -16.10 11.03
CA SER A 4 -17.20 -15.06 10.19
C SER A 4 -15.82 -15.46 9.69
N VAL A 5 -15.04 -16.19 10.49
CA VAL A 5 -13.74 -16.75 10.06
C VAL A 5 -13.94 -17.79 8.96
N ILE A 6 -14.89 -18.72 9.13
CA ILE A 6 -15.18 -19.76 8.13
C ILE A 6 -15.62 -19.12 6.80
N VAL A 7 -16.54 -18.15 6.87
CA VAL A 7 -17.03 -17.47 5.66
C VAL A 7 -15.90 -16.66 4.98
N SER A 8 -15.00 -16.04 5.75
CA SER A 8 -13.83 -15.35 5.19
C SER A 8 -12.91 -16.31 4.44
N ALA A 9 -12.61 -17.47 5.05
CA ALA A 9 -11.79 -18.50 4.41
C ALA A 9 -12.46 -19.06 3.14
N ALA A 10 -13.78 -19.26 3.16
CA ALA A 10 -14.54 -19.69 1.98
C ALA A 10 -14.47 -18.65 0.84
N LEU A 11 -14.61 -17.35 1.18
CA LEU A 11 -14.49 -16.25 0.22
C LEU A 11 -13.09 -16.14 -0.39
N GLU A 12 -12.04 -16.36 0.41
CA GLU A 12 -10.65 -16.38 -0.06
C GLU A 12 -10.36 -17.59 -0.96
N ALA A 13 -10.93 -18.75 -0.64
CA ALA A 13 -10.83 -19.97 -1.45
C ALA A 13 -11.75 -19.96 -2.69
N GLY A 14 -12.59 -18.94 -2.86
CA GLY A 14 -13.56 -18.87 -3.97
C GLY A 14 -14.70 -19.90 -3.87
N ILE A 15 -14.97 -20.41 -2.68
CA ILE A 15 -16.03 -21.38 -2.41
C ILE A 15 -17.35 -20.63 -2.27
N GLU A 16 -18.29 -20.88 -3.19
CA GLU A 16 -19.65 -20.30 -3.20
C GLU A 16 -19.69 -18.79 -2.86
N PRO A 17 -18.94 -17.94 -3.60
CA PRO A 17 -18.74 -16.54 -3.21
C PRO A 17 -20.04 -15.73 -3.24
N GLY A 18 -21.02 -16.12 -4.07
CA GLY A 18 -22.35 -15.50 -4.08
C GLY A 18 -23.07 -15.71 -2.75
N PHE A 19 -23.19 -16.97 -2.34
CA PHE A 19 -23.83 -17.36 -1.08
C PHE A 19 -23.09 -16.77 0.14
N CYS A 20 -21.76 -16.85 0.16
CA CYS A 20 -20.96 -16.28 1.25
C CYS A 20 -21.12 -14.76 1.38
N ARG A 21 -21.27 -14.02 0.27
CA ARG A 21 -21.54 -12.57 0.34
C ARG A 21 -22.96 -12.29 0.83
N GLU A 22 -23.93 -13.09 0.39
CA GLU A 22 -25.31 -12.97 0.82
C GLU A 22 -25.47 -13.24 2.32
N ILE A 23 -24.91 -14.34 2.84
CA ILE A 23 -25.02 -14.68 4.26
C ILE A 23 -24.37 -13.62 5.16
N VAL A 24 -23.24 -13.03 4.75
CA VAL A 24 -22.61 -11.93 5.51
C VAL A 24 -23.51 -10.71 5.55
N ARG A 25 -24.18 -10.36 4.45
CA ARG A 25 -25.11 -9.23 4.38
C ARG A 25 -26.36 -9.47 5.22
N THR A 26 -26.98 -10.64 5.08
CA THR A 26 -28.21 -11.03 5.78
C THR A 26 -27.98 -11.15 7.28
N CYS A 27 -26.93 -11.86 7.70
CA CYS A 27 -26.61 -12.06 9.10
C CYS A 27 -25.77 -10.92 9.71
N ARG A 28 -25.42 -9.90 8.92
CA ARG A 28 -24.59 -8.75 9.31
C ARG A 28 -23.31 -9.15 10.05
N TYR A 29 -22.61 -10.16 9.53
CA TYR A 29 -21.38 -10.62 10.14
C TYR A 29 -20.32 -9.52 10.10
N ARG A 30 -19.63 -9.35 11.24
CA ARG A 30 -18.45 -8.49 11.30
C ARG A 30 -17.27 -9.20 10.64
N PRO A 31 -16.40 -8.46 9.93
CA PRO A 31 -15.18 -9.02 9.39
C PRO A 31 -14.35 -9.63 10.52
N PRO A 32 -13.78 -10.83 10.35
CA PRO A 32 -12.76 -11.32 11.26
C PRO A 32 -11.49 -10.47 11.20
N ALA A 33 -10.64 -10.58 12.21
CA ALA A 33 -9.33 -9.93 12.20
C ALA A 33 -8.53 -10.41 10.98
N GLY A 34 -7.95 -9.46 10.22
CA GLY A 34 -7.17 -9.76 9.02
C GLY A 34 -7.99 -10.15 7.80
N ALA A 35 -9.31 -9.96 7.79
CA ALA A 35 -10.15 -10.24 6.62
C ALA A 35 -9.61 -9.56 5.34
N GLY A 36 -9.42 -10.36 4.29
CA GLY A 36 -8.89 -9.90 3.02
C GLY A 36 -9.87 -9.03 2.21
N PRO A 37 -9.44 -8.60 1.00
CA PRO A 37 -10.27 -7.79 0.09
C PRO A 37 -11.51 -8.52 -0.48
N SER A 38 -11.56 -9.84 -0.35
CA SER A 38 -12.68 -10.70 -0.80
C SER A 38 -13.91 -10.60 0.09
N TRP A 39 -13.74 -10.18 1.34
CA TRP A 39 -14.84 -9.93 2.26
C TRP A 39 -15.77 -8.84 1.69
N PRO A 40 -17.10 -8.95 1.85
CA PRO A 40 -18.06 -7.98 1.32
C PRO A 40 -18.08 -6.69 2.16
N TRP A 41 -16.96 -5.99 2.16
CA TRP A 41 -16.79 -4.70 2.80
C TRP A 41 -17.79 -3.68 2.26
N PRO A 42 -18.51 -2.95 3.12
CA PRO A 42 -19.34 -1.82 2.71
C PRO A 42 -18.57 -0.74 1.95
N VAL A 43 -17.34 -0.47 2.37
CA VAL A 43 -16.44 0.50 1.74
C VAL A 43 -15.07 -0.12 1.54
N ARG A 44 -14.55 -0.08 0.31
CA ARG A 44 -13.18 -0.50 -0.02
C ARG A 44 -12.37 0.66 -0.55
N MET A 45 -11.20 0.88 0.01
CA MET A 45 -10.28 1.94 -0.40
C MET A 45 -8.97 1.30 -0.84
N ARG A 46 -8.50 1.69 -2.02
CA ARG A 46 -7.10 1.45 -2.41
C ARG A 46 -6.36 2.76 -2.47
N VAL A 47 -5.32 2.86 -1.67
CA VAL A 47 -4.51 4.04 -1.48
C VAL A 47 -3.04 3.80 -1.79
N LEU A 48 -2.60 2.55 -2.03
CA LEU A 48 -1.23 2.22 -2.44
C LEU A 48 -1.13 2.15 -3.97
N GLY A 49 -0.52 3.16 -4.59
CA GLY A 49 -0.40 3.28 -6.05
C GLY A 49 -1.46 4.17 -6.71
N GLY A 50 -2.27 4.88 -5.92
CA GLY A 50 -3.31 5.79 -6.39
C GLY A 50 -4.42 5.94 -5.36
N PHE A 51 -5.58 6.50 -5.74
CA PHE A 51 -6.75 6.57 -4.88
C PHE A 51 -7.99 6.03 -5.60
N THR A 52 -8.57 4.93 -5.10
CA THR A 52 -9.82 4.36 -5.60
C THR A 52 -10.76 4.01 -4.46
N LEU A 53 -12.06 4.17 -4.69
CA LEU A 53 -13.14 3.82 -3.77
C LEU A 53 -14.04 2.79 -4.45
N ASP A 54 -14.27 1.65 -3.81
CA ASP A 54 -15.05 0.51 -4.30
C ASP A 54 -14.63 -0.08 -5.66
N GLY A 55 -13.44 0.28 -6.13
CA GLY A 55 -12.89 -0.15 -7.42
C GLY A 55 -12.99 0.93 -8.51
N ASP A 56 -13.76 1.99 -8.26
CA ASP A 56 -13.81 3.15 -9.15
C ASP A 56 -12.71 4.15 -8.79
N THR A 57 -11.98 4.61 -9.80
CA THR A 57 -11.14 5.79 -9.64
C THR A 57 -12.05 6.97 -9.37
N VAL A 58 -12.05 7.44 -8.13
CA VAL A 58 -12.76 8.66 -7.77
C VAL A 58 -11.93 9.84 -8.28
N GLN A 59 -12.05 10.12 -9.56
CA GLN A 59 -11.50 11.34 -10.12
C GLN A 59 -12.23 12.53 -9.50
N ARG A 60 -11.55 13.68 -9.46
CA ARG A 60 -12.16 15.01 -9.29
C ARG A 60 -13.11 15.26 -10.48
N ARG A 61 -14.21 14.51 -10.61
CA ARG A 61 -15.19 14.70 -11.68
C ARG A 61 -15.97 15.96 -11.38
N GLY A 62 -15.56 17.08 -11.99
CA GLY A 62 -16.40 18.23 -12.36
C GLY A 62 -17.18 18.95 -11.26
N GLY A 63 -17.07 18.57 -9.99
CA GLY A 63 -17.71 19.25 -8.87
C GLY A 63 -16.84 20.40 -8.39
N GLY A 64 -17.42 21.59 -8.22
CA GLY A 64 -16.71 22.78 -7.71
C GLY A 64 -15.96 22.51 -6.40
N ARG A 65 -15.15 23.48 -5.95
CA ARG A 65 -14.22 23.44 -4.78
C ARG A 65 -14.68 22.58 -3.57
N SER A 66 -15.99 22.50 -3.29
CA SER A 66 -16.56 21.68 -2.23
C SER A 66 -16.48 20.15 -2.42
N ALA A 67 -16.56 19.59 -3.64
CA ALA A 67 -16.44 18.14 -3.85
C ALA A 67 -14.99 17.66 -3.70
N SER A 68 -14.03 18.54 -4.01
CA SER A 68 -12.61 18.33 -3.72
C SER A 68 -12.38 18.16 -2.23
N ARG A 69 -12.89 19.08 -1.40
CA ARG A 69 -12.60 19.10 0.05
C ARG A 69 -13.10 17.87 0.81
N THR A 70 -14.19 17.24 0.36
CA THR A 70 -14.67 15.96 0.94
C THR A 70 -13.68 14.83 0.73
N LEU A 71 -13.12 14.70 -0.47
CA LEU A 71 -12.09 13.70 -0.77
C LEU A 71 -10.75 14.07 -0.15
N ASP A 72 -10.41 15.36 -0.11
CA ASP A 72 -9.19 15.86 0.54
C ASP A 72 -9.20 15.53 2.03
N LEU A 73 -10.37 15.61 2.71
CA LEU A 73 -10.52 15.17 4.09
C LEU A 73 -10.30 13.66 4.27
N LEU A 74 -10.85 12.84 3.38
CA LEU A 74 -10.65 11.39 3.43
C LEU A 74 -9.17 11.03 3.19
N LYS A 75 -8.52 11.69 2.24
CA LYS A 75 -7.09 11.53 1.94
C LYS A 75 -6.21 11.99 3.10
N ALA A 76 -6.52 13.12 3.73
CA ALA A 76 -5.82 13.60 4.92
C ALA A 76 -5.93 12.58 6.06
N LEU A 77 -7.12 12.04 6.31
CA LEU A 77 -7.33 10.98 7.31
C LEU A 77 -6.49 9.72 7.01
N VAL A 78 -6.42 9.31 5.74
CA VAL A 78 -5.57 8.20 5.33
C VAL A 78 -4.08 8.51 5.52
N ALA A 79 -3.64 9.70 5.10
CA ALA A 79 -2.24 10.13 5.22
C ALA A 79 -1.78 10.22 6.69
N SER A 80 -2.65 10.67 7.59
CA SER A 80 -2.38 10.75 9.03
C SER A 80 -2.47 9.41 9.78
N GLY A 81 -2.69 8.29 9.08
CA GLY A 81 -2.64 6.94 9.67
C GLY A 81 -3.98 6.29 10.00
N ILE A 82 -5.09 6.83 9.49
CA ILE A 82 -6.44 6.23 9.47
C ILE A 82 -7.13 6.09 10.84
N ASP A 83 -6.36 5.92 11.91
CA ASP A 83 -6.82 5.63 13.25
C ASP A 83 -6.46 6.76 14.24
N ALA A 84 -7.49 7.28 14.91
CA ALA A 84 -7.41 8.22 16.01
C ALA A 84 -6.67 9.53 15.68
N VAL A 85 -6.95 10.10 14.51
CA VAL A 85 -6.34 11.34 14.03
C VAL A 85 -7.06 12.56 14.64
N PRO A 86 -6.35 13.54 15.22
CA PRO A 86 -6.98 14.75 15.75
C PRO A 86 -7.81 15.49 14.69
N CYS A 87 -9.05 15.86 15.02
CA CYS A 87 -9.93 16.59 14.10
C CYS A 87 -9.38 17.98 13.75
N THR A 88 -8.63 18.60 14.67
CA THR A 88 -7.91 19.86 14.43
C THR A 88 -6.84 19.69 13.36
N GLU A 89 -6.03 18.64 13.42
CA GLU A 89 -5.01 18.34 12.41
C GLU A 89 -5.63 18.10 11.03
N LEU A 90 -6.75 17.35 10.97
CA LEU A 90 -7.50 17.14 9.73
C LEU A 90 -8.10 18.44 9.19
N ALA A 91 -8.62 19.30 10.08
CA ALA A 91 -9.17 20.58 9.70
C ALA A 91 -8.09 21.50 9.14
N ASP A 92 -6.94 21.61 9.80
CA ASP A 92 -5.82 22.45 9.37
C ASP A 92 -5.20 21.95 8.07
N ALA A 93 -5.07 20.62 7.90
CA ALA A 93 -4.56 20.01 6.67
C ALA A 93 -5.45 20.29 5.46
N VAL A 94 -6.78 20.31 5.66
CA VAL A 94 -7.73 20.50 4.57
C VAL A 94 -8.04 21.98 4.35
N TRP A 95 -8.03 22.83 5.39
CA TRP A 95 -8.33 24.27 5.34
C TRP A 95 -7.25 25.13 6.02
N PRO A 96 -6.03 25.20 5.47
CA PRO A 96 -4.90 25.89 6.10
C PRO A 96 -5.09 27.41 6.23
N ASP A 97 -5.94 28.01 5.38
CA ASP A 97 -6.17 29.45 5.34
C ASP A 97 -7.30 29.93 6.28
N SER A 98 -7.99 29.01 6.96
CA SER A 98 -9.12 29.31 7.85
C SER A 98 -8.65 29.50 9.29
N ASP A 99 -9.35 30.32 10.07
CA ASP A 99 -9.19 30.30 11.52
C ASP A 99 -9.60 28.92 12.10
N GLY A 100 -8.99 28.49 13.20
CA GLY A 100 -9.18 27.14 13.73
C GLY A 100 -10.63 26.78 14.08
N ALA A 101 -11.45 27.76 14.51
CA ALA A 101 -12.86 27.52 14.82
C ALA A 101 -13.68 27.36 13.53
N ALA A 102 -13.40 28.14 12.50
CA ALA A 102 -14.00 28.02 11.17
C ALA A 102 -13.59 26.72 10.48
N ALA A 103 -12.32 26.33 10.59
CA ALA A 103 -11.80 25.08 10.05
C ALA A 103 -12.52 23.86 10.66
N LEU A 104 -12.69 23.84 11.99
CA LEU A 104 -13.44 22.78 12.67
C LEU A 104 -14.91 22.72 12.26
N ARG A 105 -15.59 23.86 12.13
CA ARG A 105 -16.98 23.88 11.61
C ARG A 105 -17.05 23.35 10.18
N ALA A 106 -16.08 23.70 9.33
CA ALA A 106 -16.00 23.19 7.97
C ALA A 106 -15.72 21.68 7.93
N PHE A 107 -14.87 21.19 8.84
CA PHE A 107 -14.62 19.76 9.05
C PHE A 107 -15.91 19.02 9.39
N GLU A 108 -16.70 19.48 10.36
CA GLU A 108 -17.96 18.81 10.75
C GLU A 108 -18.95 18.70 9.59
N VAL A 109 -19.17 19.80 8.87
CA VAL A 109 -20.05 19.83 7.68
C VAL A 109 -19.53 18.89 6.59
N THR A 110 -18.22 18.87 6.36
CA THR A 110 -17.59 18.02 5.34
C THR A 110 -17.61 16.55 5.74
N LEU A 111 -17.48 16.24 7.03
CA LEU A 111 -17.59 14.88 7.57
C LEU A 111 -19.00 14.32 7.34
N THR A 112 -20.06 15.11 7.56
CA THR A 112 -21.43 14.69 7.23
C THR A 112 -21.58 14.38 5.74
N ARG A 113 -20.98 15.19 4.86
CA ARG A 113 -20.98 14.92 3.42
C ARG A 113 -20.17 13.68 3.06
N LEU A 114 -19.05 13.46 3.72
CA LEU A 114 -18.19 12.30 3.51
C LEU A 114 -18.90 11.01 3.91
N ARG A 115 -19.57 10.97 5.07
CA ARG A 115 -20.41 9.84 5.49
C ARG A 115 -21.51 9.51 4.48
N LYS A 116 -22.17 10.55 3.92
CA LYS A 116 -23.16 10.38 2.85
C LYS A 116 -22.54 9.84 1.56
N LEU A 117 -21.35 10.32 1.18
CA LEU A 117 -20.62 9.82 0.01
C LEU A 117 -20.26 8.34 0.16
N LEU A 118 -19.86 7.93 1.36
CA LEU A 118 -19.55 6.54 1.71
C LEU A 118 -20.81 5.69 1.96
N GLY A 119 -22.01 6.28 1.86
CA GLY A 119 -23.30 5.60 2.02
C GLY A 119 -23.64 5.17 3.44
N ARG A 120 -22.81 5.52 4.45
CA ARG A 120 -23.01 5.10 5.84
C ARG A 120 -22.40 6.07 6.85
N ASP A 121 -23.12 6.33 7.93
CA ASP A 121 -22.69 7.25 8.99
C ASP A 121 -21.62 6.67 9.94
N ASP A 122 -21.53 5.35 10.04
CA ASP A 122 -20.60 4.65 10.92
C ASP A 122 -19.20 4.44 10.32
N THR A 123 -18.99 4.80 9.05
CA THR A 123 -17.71 4.64 8.33
C THR A 123 -16.57 5.44 8.94
N ILE A 124 -16.84 6.65 9.40
CA ILE A 124 -15.88 7.49 10.13
C ILE A 124 -16.46 7.79 11.50
N ARG A 125 -15.74 7.39 12.55
CA ARG A 125 -16.12 7.63 13.94
C ARG A 125 -15.30 8.78 14.51
N VAL A 126 -15.95 9.67 15.24
CA VAL A 126 -15.28 10.73 16.00
C VAL A 126 -15.48 10.46 17.48
N ARG A 127 -14.39 10.35 18.24
CA ARG A 127 -14.38 10.15 19.69
C ARG A 127 -13.27 11.00 20.30
N ASP A 128 -13.57 11.75 21.36
CA ASP A 128 -12.59 12.58 22.07
C ASP A 128 -11.81 13.52 21.15
N GLY A 129 -12.50 14.14 20.18
CA GLY A 129 -11.89 15.04 19.19
C GLY A 129 -10.99 14.34 18.16
N ARG A 130 -11.05 13.01 18.05
CA ARG A 130 -10.25 12.22 17.10
C ARG A 130 -11.12 11.43 16.14
N ALA A 131 -10.78 11.46 14.85
CA ALA A 131 -11.46 10.74 13.79
C ALA A 131 -10.73 9.44 13.44
N SER A 132 -11.48 8.36 13.20
CA SER A 132 -10.96 7.07 12.72
C SER A 132 -11.87 6.48 11.65
N LEU A 133 -11.29 5.79 10.65
CA LEU A 133 -12.08 4.89 9.80
C LEU A 133 -12.43 3.61 10.57
N ASP A 134 -13.71 3.27 10.57
CA ASP A 134 -14.22 2.07 11.21
C ASP A 134 -13.75 0.81 10.48
N ALA A 135 -12.84 0.06 11.11
CA ALA A 135 -12.29 -1.20 10.60
C ALA A 135 -13.34 -2.32 10.42
N THR A 136 -14.57 -2.14 10.90
CA THR A 136 -15.66 -3.10 10.65
C THR A 136 -16.45 -2.80 9.37
N CYS A 137 -16.34 -1.56 8.86
CA CYS A 137 -17.06 -1.10 7.66
C CYS A 137 -16.12 -0.80 6.49
N CYS A 138 -14.87 -0.43 6.77
CA CYS A 138 -13.92 0.05 5.78
C CYS A 138 -12.71 -0.89 5.69
N TRP A 139 -12.44 -1.37 4.48
CA TRP A 139 -11.17 -1.98 4.13
C TRP A 139 -10.27 -0.97 3.44
N VAL A 140 -9.03 -0.85 3.91
CA VAL A 140 -8.01 0.02 3.32
C VAL A 140 -6.76 -0.83 3.09
N ASP A 141 -6.26 -0.83 1.85
CA ASP A 141 -5.08 -1.62 1.47
C ASP A 141 -3.82 -1.25 2.27
N SER A 142 -3.61 0.01 2.64
CA SER A 142 -2.48 0.42 3.50
C SER A 142 -2.55 -0.17 4.91
N ARG A 143 -3.74 -0.19 5.54
CA ARG A 143 -3.94 -0.83 6.85
C ARG A 143 -3.73 -2.34 6.77
N ALA A 144 -4.26 -2.97 5.72
CA ALA A 144 -4.09 -4.39 5.47
C ALA A 144 -2.61 -4.75 5.22
N PHE A 145 -1.90 -3.91 4.46
CA PHE A 145 -0.46 -4.01 4.25
C PHE A 145 0.31 -3.90 5.57
N GLU A 146 0.04 -2.90 6.40
CA GLU A 146 0.72 -2.70 7.69
C GLU A 146 0.52 -3.92 8.61
N THR A 147 -0.71 -4.44 8.70
CA THR A 147 -1.01 -5.64 9.51
C THR A 147 -0.24 -6.88 9.02
N LEU A 148 -0.16 -7.09 7.70
CA LEU A 148 0.58 -8.21 7.12
C LEU A 148 2.10 -8.05 7.27
N ALA A 149 2.60 -6.82 7.14
CA ALA A 149 4.00 -6.49 7.36
C ALA A 149 4.40 -6.79 8.82
N GLU A 150 3.60 -6.33 9.79
CA GLU A 150 3.83 -6.59 11.22
C GLU A 150 3.80 -8.09 11.54
N ARG A 151 2.88 -8.85 10.93
CA ARG A 151 2.86 -10.31 11.06
C ARG A 151 4.11 -10.96 10.47
N ALA A 152 4.58 -10.50 9.31
CA ALA A 152 5.80 -11.00 8.72
C ALA A 152 7.01 -10.67 9.61
N GLU A 153 7.11 -9.46 10.13
CA GLU A 153 8.19 -9.03 11.03
C GLU A 153 8.22 -9.83 12.35
N GLY A 154 7.05 -10.19 12.88
CA GLY A 154 6.91 -10.99 14.12
C GLY A 154 7.14 -12.49 13.97
N THR A 155 7.46 -13.00 12.77
CA THR A 155 7.65 -14.44 12.50
C THR A 155 9.11 -14.76 12.16
N CYS A 156 9.55 -15.97 12.54
CA CYS A 156 10.89 -16.47 12.25
C CYS A 156 11.17 -16.53 10.75
N ASP A 157 12.45 -16.48 10.38
CA ASP A 157 12.88 -16.34 8.99
C ASP A 157 12.57 -17.53 8.07
N ASN A 158 12.18 -18.69 8.61
CA ASN A 158 11.83 -19.89 7.84
C ASN A 158 10.36 -20.34 8.01
N ASP A 159 9.50 -19.47 8.54
CA ASP A 159 8.08 -19.79 8.72
C ASP A 159 7.31 -19.65 7.38
N PRO A 160 6.65 -20.71 6.86
CA PRO A 160 5.80 -20.61 5.66
C PRO A 160 4.67 -19.58 5.79
N ALA A 161 4.17 -19.35 7.02
CA ALA A 161 3.18 -18.31 7.27
C ALA A 161 3.74 -16.90 7.02
N ALA A 162 5.05 -16.71 7.22
CA ALA A 162 5.73 -15.46 6.90
C ALA A 162 5.79 -15.24 5.39
N ASP A 163 6.08 -16.27 4.60
CA ASP A 163 6.12 -16.16 3.12
C ASP A 163 4.75 -15.80 2.54
N ALA A 164 3.68 -16.44 3.04
CA ALA A 164 2.33 -16.11 2.63
C ALA A 164 1.94 -14.67 2.99
N ALA A 165 2.32 -14.20 4.19
CA ALA A 165 2.09 -12.83 4.63
C ALA A 165 2.88 -11.82 3.78
N ILE A 166 4.16 -12.07 3.51
CA ILE A 166 5.02 -11.26 2.64
C ILE A 166 4.41 -11.18 1.24
N GLY A 167 4.07 -12.32 0.63
CA GLY A 167 3.49 -12.36 -0.71
C GLY A 167 2.20 -11.56 -0.82
N THR A 168 1.31 -11.70 0.17
CA THR A 168 0.05 -10.95 0.21
C THR A 168 0.30 -9.46 0.43
N ALA A 169 1.18 -9.07 1.35
CA ALA A 169 1.54 -7.67 1.60
C ALA A 169 2.10 -6.99 0.34
N LEU A 170 3.05 -7.64 -0.34
CA LEU A 170 3.65 -7.12 -1.57
C LEU A 170 2.61 -6.96 -2.69
N SER A 171 1.60 -7.83 -2.78
CA SER A 171 0.52 -7.71 -3.77
C SER A 171 -0.43 -6.51 -3.54
N LEU A 172 -0.49 -6.01 -2.31
CA LEU A 172 -1.28 -4.83 -1.94
C LEU A 172 -0.52 -3.54 -2.28
N TYR A 173 0.81 -3.54 -2.19
CA TYR A 173 1.63 -2.37 -2.44
C TYR A 173 1.93 -2.22 -3.93
N ARG A 174 1.06 -1.49 -4.65
CA ARG A 174 1.17 -1.28 -6.10
C ARG A 174 1.88 0.01 -6.49
N GLY A 175 2.31 0.77 -5.50
CA GLY A 175 2.95 2.06 -5.64
C GLY A 175 2.81 2.86 -4.35
N HIS A 176 3.38 4.07 -4.34
CA HIS A 176 3.38 4.91 -3.15
C HIS A 176 1.97 5.28 -2.68
N LEU A 177 1.85 5.53 -1.37
CA LEU A 177 0.63 6.01 -0.75
C LEU A 177 0.12 7.29 -1.46
N LEU A 178 -1.12 7.26 -1.92
CA LEU A 178 -1.79 8.35 -2.63
C LEU A 178 -0.92 8.92 -3.76
N ALA A 179 -0.35 8.03 -4.59
CA ALA A 179 0.46 8.43 -5.73
C ALA A 179 -0.30 9.42 -6.64
N GLY A 180 0.37 10.49 -7.07
CA GLY A 180 -0.21 11.56 -7.87
C GLY A 180 -0.92 12.68 -7.08
N GLU A 181 -1.09 12.54 -5.77
CA GLU A 181 -1.58 13.62 -4.91
C GLU A 181 -0.47 14.60 -4.53
N THR A 182 -0.89 15.85 -4.27
CA THR A 182 -0.01 16.93 -3.81
C THR A 182 0.69 16.55 -2.51
N GLU A 183 1.99 16.79 -2.46
CA GLU A 183 2.82 16.42 -1.32
C GLU A 183 2.57 17.35 -0.13
N SER A 184 2.35 16.74 1.03
CA SER A 184 2.33 17.40 2.34
C SER A 184 3.33 16.70 3.25
N ALA A 185 3.82 17.38 4.29
CA ALA A 185 4.79 16.80 5.22
C ALA A 185 4.27 15.50 5.87
N VAL A 186 2.97 15.46 6.21
CA VAL A 186 2.29 14.27 6.75
C VAL A 186 2.29 13.13 5.72
N LEU A 187 1.92 13.42 4.46
CA LEU A 187 1.90 12.43 3.40
C LEU A 187 3.29 11.88 3.09
N LEU A 188 4.32 12.74 3.05
CA LEU A 188 5.70 12.33 2.82
C LEU A 188 6.22 11.41 3.92
N THR A 189 5.93 11.75 5.18
CA THR A 189 6.27 10.91 6.34
C THR A 189 5.60 9.53 6.25
N ALA A 190 4.30 9.51 5.92
CA ALA A 190 3.56 8.26 5.77
C ALA A 190 4.07 7.42 4.58
N ARG A 191 4.38 8.07 3.43
CA ARG A 191 4.98 7.42 2.26
C ARG A 191 6.30 6.76 2.62
N GLU A 192 7.21 7.48 3.28
CA GLU A 192 8.53 6.95 3.64
C GLU A 192 8.41 5.77 4.63
N ARG A 193 7.54 5.88 5.64
CA ARG A 193 7.29 4.77 6.58
C ARG A 193 6.82 3.49 5.86
N LEU A 194 5.81 3.61 5.01
CA LEU A 194 5.24 2.47 4.29
C LEU A 194 6.22 1.92 3.25
N ARG A 195 6.95 2.80 2.56
CA ARG A 195 8.02 2.46 1.61
C ARG A 195 9.13 1.67 2.29
N ALA A 196 9.63 2.14 3.45
CA ALA A 196 10.70 1.46 4.18
C ALA A 196 10.29 0.04 4.61
N ARG A 197 9.06 -0.13 5.14
CA ARG A 197 8.50 -1.46 5.46
C ARG A 197 8.40 -2.33 4.21
N TRP A 198 7.85 -1.80 3.12
CA TRP A 198 7.71 -2.55 1.86
C TRP A 198 9.06 -3.03 1.32
N LEU A 199 10.06 -2.14 1.29
CA LEU A 199 11.40 -2.47 0.81
C LEU A 199 12.07 -3.54 1.69
N GLY A 200 11.82 -3.51 3.01
CA GLY A 200 12.23 -4.57 3.93
C GLY A 200 11.63 -5.94 3.57
N LEU A 201 10.32 -6.00 3.27
CA LEU A 201 9.66 -7.23 2.84
C LEU A 201 10.17 -7.75 1.48
N VAL A 202 10.41 -6.85 0.52
CA VAL A 202 11.02 -7.20 -0.78
C VAL A 202 12.40 -7.81 -0.57
N ARG A 203 13.28 -7.15 0.18
CA ARG A 203 14.63 -7.63 0.48
C ARG A 203 14.60 -9.00 1.16
N ARG A 204 13.67 -9.20 2.09
CA ARG A 204 13.49 -10.50 2.75
C ARG A 204 13.08 -11.59 1.77
N ARG A 205 12.13 -11.31 0.87
CA ARG A 205 11.72 -12.23 -0.20
C ARG A 205 12.89 -12.58 -1.12
N VAL A 206 13.63 -11.57 -1.59
CA VAL A 206 14.81 -11.70 -2.44
C VAL A 206 15.87 -12.58 -1.77
N ARG A 207 16.19 -12.30 -0.50
CA ARG A 207 17.15 -13.09 0.28
C ARG A 207 16.74 -14.55 0.40
N ARG A 208 15.49 -14.85 0.79
CA ARG A 208 14.97 -16.23 0.91
C ARG A 208 14.97 -16.98 -0.42
N ALA A 209 14.67 -16.30 -1.52
CA ALA A 209 14.72 -16.90 -2.85
C ALA A 209 16.17 -17.20 -3.27
N ALA A 210 17.11 -16.29 -2.97
CA ALA A 210 18.53 -16.48 -3.23
C ALA A 210 19.14 -17.64 -2.40
N GLU A 211 18.76 -17.78 -1.13
CA GLU A 211 19.17 -18.91 -0.26
C GLU A 211 18.71 -20.27 -0.80
N ARG A 212 17.59 -20.31 -1.52
CA ARG A 212 17.07 -21.50 -2.22
C ARG A 212 17.59 -21.63 -3.65
N GLU A 213 18.52 -20.77 -4.07
CA GLU A 213 19.03 -20.67 -5.45
C GLU A 213 17.93 -20.51 -6.51
N ALA A 214 16.77 -19.98 -6.13
CA ALA A 214 15.66 -19.69 -7.03
C ALA A 214 15.90 -18.38 -7.79
N TRP A 215 16.96 -18.35 -8.62
CA TRP A 215 17.45 -17.13 -9.29
C TRP A 215 16.40 -16.45 -10.18
N ARG A 216 15.51 -17.22 -10.80
CA ARG A 216 14.41 -16.65 -11.58
C ARG A 216 13.41 -15.90 -10.69
N GLU A 217 13.08 -16.44 -9.52
CA GLU A 217 12.23 -15.76 -8.54
C GLU A 217 12.88 -14.47 -8.03
N VAL A 218 14.19 -14.48 -7.80
CA VAL A 218 14.98 -13.28 -7.43
C VAL A 218 14.87 -12.21 -8.51
N SER A 219 15.15 -12.57 -9.76
CA SER A 219 15.13 -11.66 -10.90
C SER A 219 13.76 -11.01 -11.10
N ASP A 220 12.69 -11.82 -11.02
CA ASP A 220 11.30 -11.36 -11.15
C ASP A 220 10.89 -10.44 -10.00
N ALA A 221 11.18 -10.82 -8.76
CA ALA A 221 10.86 -9.99 -7.59
C ALA A 221 11.59 -8.65 -7.62
N CYS A 222 12.86 -8.62 -8.02
CA CYS A 222 13.62 -7.39 -8.17
C CYS A 222 13.11 -6.53 -9.34
N ARG A 223 12.73 -7.13 -10.48
CA ARG A 223 12.12 -6.40 -11.60
C ARG A 223 10.88 -5.67 -11.14
N ASP A 224 9.95 -6.40 -10.52
CA ASP A 224 8.66 -5.86 -10.10
C ASP A 224 8.87 -4.75 -9.07
N ALA A 225 9.78 -4.94 -8.12
CA ALA A 225 10.14 -3.92 -7.13
C ALA A 225 10.76 -2.66 -7.76
N LEU A 226 11.65 -2.81 -8.74
CA LEU A 226 12.30 -1.69 -9.44
C LEU A 226 11.31 -0.88 -10.29
N THR A 227 10.10 -1.38 -10.59
CA THR A 227 9.05 -0.55 -11.20
C THR A 227 8.51 0.51 -10.23
N ILE A 228 8.53 0.22 -8.93
CA ILE A 228 8.04 1.10 -7.86
C ILE A 228 9.19 1.93 -7.28
N GLU A 229 10.32 1.30 -6.99
CA GLU A 229 11.55 1.92 -6.50
C GLU A 229 12.71 1.76 -7.50
N PRO A 230 12.74 2.52 -8.63
CA PRO A 230 13.82 2.42 -9.60
C PRO A 230 15.20 2.80 -9.05
N THR A 231 15.24 3.49 -7.91
CA THR A 231 16.46 3.94 -7.24
C THR A 231 16.98 2.96 -6.20
N ALA A 232 16.31 1.82 -5.99
CA ALA A 232 16.76 0.76 -5.08
C ALA A 232 17.92 -0.03 -5.70
N GLU A 233 19.11 0.54 -5.65
CA GLU A 233 20.30 0.00 -6.31
C GLU A 233 20.73 -1.37 -5.78
N ASP A 234 20.45 -1.68 -4.51
CA ASP A 234 20.66 -3.04 -3.98
C ASP A 234 19.81 -4.09 -4.71
N LEU A 235 18.55 -3.76 -5.03
CA LEU A 235 17.68 -4.65 -5.80
C LEU A 235 18.11 -4.75 -7.27
N LEU A 236 18.63 -3.67 -7.85
CA LEU A 236 19.23 -3.69 -9.18
C LEU A 236 20.41 -4.68 -9.24
N ARG A 237 21.31 -4.63 -8.26
CA ARG A 237 22.44 -5.57 -8.17
C ARG A 237 21.97 -7.03 -8.04
N HIS A 238 20.96 -7.30 -7.21
CA HIS A 238 20.38 -8.63 -7.10
C HIS A 238 19.75 -9.12 -8.42
N ARG A 239 19.08 -8.23 -9.18
CA ARG A 239 18.55 -8.57 -10.50
C ARG A 239 19.66 -8.92 -11.50
N ILE A 240 20.70 -8.09 -11.58
CA ILE A 240 21.83 -8.30 -12.50
C ILE A 240 22.53 -9.62 -12.16
N ALA A 241 22.86 -9.84 -10.89
CA ALA A 241 23.54 -11.06 -10.44
C ALA A 241 22.71 -12.33 -10.68
N SER A 242 21.39 -12.28 -10.46
CA SER A 242 20.51 -13.44 -10.69
C SER A 242 20.36 -13.78 -12.17
N LEU A 243 20.31 -12.78 -13.06
CA LEU A 243 20.29 -12.99 -14.51
C LEU A 243 21.61 -13.61 -15.01
N ASP A 244 22.75 -13.16 -14.50
CA ASP A 244 24.05 -13.74 -14.81
C ASP A 244 24.14 -15.21 -14.37
N ARG A 245 23.66 -15.55 -13.17
CA ARG A 245 23.56 -16.94 -12.67
C ARG A 245 22.66 -17.83 -13.53
N LEU A 246 21.68 -17.26 -14.22
CA LEU A 246 20.81 -17.96 -15.17
C LEU A 246 21.45 -18.09 -16.57
N GLY A 247 22.61 -17.47 -16.81
CA GLY A 247 23.24 -17.38 -18.14
C GLY A 247 22.58 -16.36 -19.07
N GLU A 248 21.67 -15.53 -18.56
CA GLU A 248 20.90 -14.53 -19.33
C GLU A 248 21.68 -13.21 -19.41
N ARG A 249 22.90 -13.27 -19.95
CA ARG A 249 23.85 -12.15 -19.94
C ARG A 249 23.32 -10.87 -20.61
N ALA A 250 22.65 -11.01 -21.75
CA ALA A 250 22.08 -9.86 -22.46
C ALA A 250 21.03 -9.12 -21.63
N GLU A 251 20.18 -9.87 -20.91
CA GLU A 251 19.19 -9.31 -19.96
C GLU A 251 19.89 -8.64 -18.76
N ALA A 252 20.98 -9.20 -18.26
CA ALA A 252 21.75 -8.61 -17.16
C ALA A 252 22.35 -7.24 -17.55
N LEU A 253 22.93 -7.14 -18.76
CA LEU A 253 23.46 -5.89 -19.30
C LEU A 253 22.34 -4.86 -19.56
N ALA A 254 21.21 -5.30 -20.10
CA ALA A 254 20.05 -4.42 -20.31
C ALA A 254 19.47 -3.90 -18.98
N ALA A 255 19.41 -4.75 -17.95
CA ALA A 255 18.97 -4.35 -16.61
C ALA A 255 19.88 -3.28 -16.01
N TYR A 256 21.21 -3.46 -16.11
CA TYR A 256 22.17 -2.45 -15.68
C TYR A 256 21.98 -1.11 -16.40
N GLN A 257 21.91 -1.12 -17.74
CA GLN A 257 21.73 0.10 -18.53
C GLN A 257 20.43 0.84 -18.17
N SER A 258 19.31 0.11 -18.11
CA SER A 258 18.02 0.70 -17.75
C SER A 258 18.01 1.22 -16.31
N GLY A 259 18.63 0.50 -15.36
CA GLY A 259 18.68 0.90 -13.96
C GLY A 259 19.51 2.16 -13.74
N THR A 260 20.68 2.23 -14.38
CA THR A 260 21.56 3.40 -14.31
C THR A 260 20.91 4.64 -14.92
N GLU A 261 20.17 4.51 -16.03
CA GLU A 261 19.45 5.65 -16.57
C GLU A 261 18.34 6.13 -15.61
N GLN A 262 17.66 5.23 -14.91
CA GLN A 262 16.68 5.62 -13.88
C GLN A 262 17.33 6.34 -12.68
N LEU A 263 18.49 5.88 -12.22
CA LEU A 263 19.26 6.56 -11.16
C LEU A 263 19.65 7.98 -11.58
N ARG A 264 20.14 8.14 -12.82
CA ARG A 264 20.52 9.44 -13.37
C ARG A 264 19.31 10.36 -13.52
N LEU A 265 18.19 9.86 -14.04
CA LEU A 265 16.97 10.64 -14.24
C LEU A 265 16.33 11.08 -12.92
N ARG A 266 16.32 10.23 -11.89
CA ARG A 266 15.61 10.51 -10.63
C ARG A 266 16.46 11.16 -9.55
N LEU A 267 17.75 10.83 -9.48
CA LEU A 267 18.66 11.30 -8.43
C LEU A 267 19.78 12.20 -8.96
N GLY A 268 19.98 12.27 -10.28
CA GLY A 268 21.14 12.96 -10.86
C GLY A 268 22.48 12.29 -10.50
N ALA A 269 22.45 11.04 -10.03
CA ALA A 269 23.60 10.33 -9.51
C ALA A 269 24.09 9.26 -10.51
N ALA A 270 25.40 9.01 -10.48
CA ALA A 270 26.01 7.83 -11.10
C ALA A 270 25.74 6.59 -10.24
N PRO A 271 25.79 5.37 -10.82
CA PRO A 271 25.69 4.14 -10.05
C PRO A 271 26.85 4.03 -9.04
N ALA A 272 26.60 3.34 -7.93
CA ALA A 272 27.60 3.02 -6.93
C ALA A 272 28.67 2.08 -7.49
N ALA A 273 29.88 2.18 -6.92
CA ALA A 273 31.05 1.43 -7.40
C ALA A 273 30.83 -0.09 -7.41
N GLU A 274 30.05 -0.65 -6.48
CA GLU A 274 29.79 -2.09 -6.47
C GLU A 274 28.86 -2.53 -7.62
N THR A 275 28.00 -1.64 -8.09
CA THR A 275 27.12 -1.89 -9.25
C THR A 275 27.93 -1.89 -10.54
N ASP A 276 28.84 -0.92 -10.69
CA ASP A 276 29.77 -0.87 -11.82
C ASP A 276 30.70 -2.09 -11.84
N ALA A 277 31.24 -2.48 -10.68
CA ALA A 277 32.10 -3.65 -10.56
C ALA A 277 31.39 -4.94 -11.01
N LEU A 278 30.11 -5.11 -10.65
CA LEU A 278 29.29 -6.24 -11.09
C LEU A 278 29.08 -6.23 -12.61
N HIS A 279 28.83 -5.06 -13.20
CA HIS A 279 28.71 -4.94 -14.66
C HIS A 279 30.02 -5.30 -15.37
N GLN A 280 31.17 -4.87 -14.84
CA GLN A 280 32.48 -5.20 -15.40
C GLN A 280 32.83 -6.69 -15.25
N SER A 281 32.49 -7.32 -14.12
CA SER A 281 32.72 -8.76 -13.95
C SER A 281 31.92 -9.60 -14.93
N ILE A 282 30.69 -9.15 -15.27
CA ILE A 282 29.93 -9.75 -16.34
C ILE A 282 30.71 -9.54 -17.63
N LEU A 283 30.97 -8.32 -18.10
CA LEU A 283 31.68 -8.07 -19.37
C LEU A 283 33.02 -8.84 -19.55
N GLY A 284 33.77 -9.07 -18.48
CA GLY A 284 35.05 -9.78 -18.50
C GLY A 284 35.01 -11.31 -18.47
N GLY A 285 33.86 -11.92 -18.13
CA GLY A 285 33.64 -13.37 -18.17
C GLY A 285 33.03 -13.83 -19.49
#